data_AF-A0A841IT34-F1
#
_entry.id   AF-A0A841IT34-F1
#
_cell.length_a   1.000
_cell.length_b   1.000
_cell.length_c   1.000
_cell.angle_alpha   90.00
_cell.angle_beta   90.00
_cell.angle_gamma   90.00
#
_symmetry.space_group_name_H-M   'P 1'
#
loop_
_entity.id
_entity.type
_entity.pdbx_description
1 polymer ?
#
loop_
_entity_poly.entity_id
_entity_poly.type
_entity_poly.pdbx_seq_one_letter_code
_entity_poly.pdbx_strand_id
1 'polypeptide(L)'
;MSVVPAELRELPVLREFGDDAVLEALADRFEQRELGPGEVVVEAGRPRDGVYILAHGRVERHGQGKYGDDIVLDVLADGGFFGAEVLAHDHGNWEHTVRTLTPCTVMVLPREAAERAVDGSEVLRAHVRDRPAAPGPHNKHGEAAIDLASGHSGEPVLPGTFVDYEREPREYELSVAQTVLRVHTRVADLYNEPMNQVEQQLRLTIEALRERQEHEMINNRDFGLLHNASFEQRIQPRTGPPTPDDLDELLSRRRRTQFFLAHPQAIAAFGRECNRRGLHPEAVEVEGRTMPAWRGVPLLPCDKIPVTRTRTTSVLALRTGEKAHGVVGLHQTGIPDEYEPGLNVRFMGISAQAVTSYLVTTYYSAAVLVPDALGVLENVDITR
;
A
#
# COMPACT_ATOMS: atom_id res chain seq x y z
N MET A 1 9.83 -13.33 21.11
CA MET A 1 8.69 -12.64 20.47
C MET A 1 7.92 -13.70 19.68
N SER A 2 6.59 -13.78 19.75
CA SER A 2 5.82 -14.76 18.96
C SER A 2 5.34 -14.11 17.67
N VAL A 3 5.26 -14.86 16.58
CA VAL A 3 4.66 -14.39 15.32
C VAL A 3 3.17 -14.18 15.55
N VAL A 4 2.62 -13.05 15.10
CA VAL A 4 1.18 -12.83 15.21
C VAL A 4 0.47 -13.71 14.17
N PRO A 5 -0.51 -14.56 14.55
CA PRO A 5 -1.17 -15.48 13.61
C PRO A 5 -1.78 -14.78 12.39
N ALA A 6 -2.30 -13.57 12.57
CA ALA A 6 -2.84 -12.74 11.49
C ALA A 6 -1.77 -12.33 10.46
N GLU A 7 -0.52 -12.12 10.86
CA GLU A 7 0.59 -11.77 9.96
C GLU A 7 1.00 -12.96 9.08
N LEU A 8 0.67 -14.20 9.45
CA LEU A 8 0.92 -15.35 8.59
C LEU A 8 0.07 -15.31 7.31
N ARG A 9 -1.05 -14.57 7.30
CA ARG A 9 -1.85 -14.34 6.07
C ARG A 9 -1.16 -13.44 5.05
N GLU A 10 -0.05 -12.80 5.43
CA GLU A 10 0.81 -12.10 4.47
C GLU A 10 1.54 -13.11 3.55
N LEU A 11 1.73 -14.36 3.99
CA LEU A 11 2.29 -15.42 3.15
C LEU A 11 1.29 -15.79 2.05
N PRO A 12 1.70 -15.80 0.77
CA PRO A 12 0.82 -16.13 -0.35
C PRO A 12 0.11 -17.46 -0.15
N VAL A 13 0.79 -18.44 0.46
CA VAL A 13 0.30 -19.79 0.74
C VAL A 13 -0.85 -19.82 1.77
N LEU A 14 -0.96 -18.80 2.63
CA LEU A 14 -1.91 -18.77 3.75
C LEU A 14 -2.90 -17.59 3.68
N ARG A 15 -2.87 -16.78 2.62
CA ARG A 15 -3.66 -15.54 2.50
C ARG A 15 -5.16 -15.74 2.69
N GLU A 16 -5.71 -16.79 2.10
CA GLU A 16 -7.14 -17.14 2.17
C GLU A 16 -7.44 -18.20 3.24
N PHE A 17 -6.46 -18.51 4.10
CA PHE A 17 -6.62 -19.52 5.11
C PHE A 17 -7.39 -18.97 6.33
N GLY A 18 -8.58 -19.52 6.55
CA GLY A 18 -9.54 -19.01 7.54
C GLY A 18 -9.47 -19.63 8.93
N ASP A 19 -8.66 -20.67 9.16
CA ASP A 19 -8.59 -21.35 10.47
C ASP A 19 -7.53 -20.74 11.37
N ASP A 20 -7.97 -19.83 12.25
CA ASP A 20 -7.09 -19.10 13.18
C ASP A 20 -6.37 -20.01 14.17
N ALA A 21 -6.99 -21.12 14.61
CA ALA A 21 -6.37 -22.03 15.58
C ALA A 21 -5.18 -22.79 14.97
N VAL A 22 -5.27 -23.13 13.68
CA VAL A 22 -4.18 -23.75 12.94
C VAL A 22 -3.07 -22.73 12.65
N LEU A 23 -3.40 -21.47 12.37
CA LEU A 23 -2.41 -20.38 12.24
C LEU A 23 -1.68 -20.12 13.55
N GLU A 24 -2.37 -20.12 14.68
CA GLU A 24 -1.76 -20.03 16.02
C GLU A 24 -0.76 -21.16 16.26
N ALA A 25 -1.17 -22.40 16.01
CA ALA A 25 -0.28 -23.55 16.16
C ALA A 25 0.92 -23.53 15.20
N LEU A 26 0.79 -22.89 14.03
CA LEU A 26 1.89 -22.69 13.10
C LEU A 26 2.84 -21.58 13.57
N ALA A 27 2.29 -20.47 14.06
CA ALA A 27 3.03 -19.33 14.60
C ALA A 27 3.93 -19.74 15.78
N ASP A 28 3.44 -20.60 16.67
CA ASP A 28 4.19 -21.09 17.85
C ASP A 28 5.40 -21.95 17.49
N ARG A 29 5.51 -22.44 16.24
CA ARG A 29 6.64 -23.24 15.76
C ARG A 29 7.76 -22.40 15.16
N PHE A 30 7.60 -21.09 15.06
CA PHE A 30 8.67 -20.21 14.60
C PHE A 30 9.71 -19.97 15.70
N GLU A 31 10.97 -20.09 15.32
CA GLU A 31 12.12 -19.82 16.16
C GLU A 31 12.71 -18.45 15.82
N GLN A 32 12.97 -17.63 16.85
CA GLN A 32 13.57 -16.31 16.67
C GLN A 32 15.10 -16.44 16.53
N ARG A 33 15.66 -15.82 15.49
CA ARG A 33 17.10 -15.71 15.25
C ARG A 33 17.50 -14.25 15.09
N GLU A 34 18.51 -13.83 15.84
CA GLU A 34 19.11 -12.50 15.71
C GLU A 34 20.36 -12.58 14.82
N LEU A 35 20.48 -11.63 13.89
CA LEU A 35 21.56 -11.57 12.91
C LEU A 35 22.15 -10.16 12.89
N GLY A 36 23.48 -10.07 12.87
CA GLY A 36 24.19 -8.82 12.66
C GLY A 36 24.13 -8.36 11.20
N PRO A 37 24.50 -7.10 10.90
CA PRO A 37 24.61 -6.59 9.53
C PRO A 37 25.65 -7.36 8.70
N GLY A 38 25.32 -7.62 7.44
CA GLY A 38 26.19 -8.30 6.47
C GLY A 38 26.18 -9.83 6.54
N GLU A 39 25.45 -10.41 7.50
CA GLU A 39 25.28 -11.85 7.63
C GLU A 39 24.37 -12.42 6.53
N VAL A 40 24.74 -13.60 6.02
CA VAL A 40 23.94 -14.33 5.03
C VAL A 40 22.87 -15.13 5.76
N VAL A 41 21.61 -14.86 5.45
CA VAL A 41 20.46 -15.59 6.00
C VAL A 41 20.29 -16.92 5.29
N VAL A 42 20.27 -16.88 3.95
CA VAL A 42 20.21 -18.04 3.06
C VAL A 42 21.11 -17.83 1.86
N GLU A 43 21.61 -18.91 1.27
CA GLU A 43 22.60 -18.89 0.19
C GLU A 43 22.05 -19.60 -1.05
N ALA A 44 22.19 -18.95 -2.21
CA ALA A 44 21.77 -19.53 -3.49
C ALA A 44 22.42 -20.89 -3.74
N GLY A 45 21.66 -21.83 -4.30
CA GLY A 45 22.09 -23.19 -4.57
C GLY A 45 22.02 -24.15 -3.38
N ARG A 46 21.80 -23.67 -2.15
CA ARG A 46 21.52 -24.56 -1.01
C ARG A 46 20.08 -25.04 -1.01
N PRO A 47 19.79 -26.24 -0.45
CA PRO A 47 18.42 -26.69 -0.25
C PRO A 47 17.63 -25.66 0.55
N ARG A 48 16.38 -25.39 0.16
CA ARG A 48 15.50 -24.59 1.01
C ARG A 48 15.35 -25.30 2.35
N ASP A 49 15.53 -24.60 3.45
CA ASP A 49 15.64 -25.21 4.79
C ASP A 49 14.55 -24.73 5.75
N GLY A 50 13.74 -23.75 5.34
CA GLY A 50 12.62 -23.27 6.12
C GLY A 50 11.93 -22.07 5.48
N VAL A 51 10.89 -21.59 6.17
CA VAL A 51 10.22 -20.31 5.89
C VAL A 51 10.83 -19.24 6.80
N TYR A 52 11.12 -18.07 6.25
CA TYR A 52 11.73 -16.97 6.98
C TYR A 52 10.82 -15.74 6.93
N ILE A 53 10.59 -15.12 8.07
CA ILE A 53 9.84 -13.86 8.21
C ILE A 53 10.75 -12.85 8.93
N LEU A 54 10.92 -11.67 8.35
CA LEU A 54 11.72 -10.59 8.92
C LEU A 54 10.87 -9.82 9.93
N ALA A 55 11.00 -10.11 11.22
CA ALA A 55 10.27 -9.38 12.26
C ALA A 55 10.82 -7.95 12.43
N HIS A 56 12.12 -7.77 12.28
CA HIS A 56 12.75 -6.45 12.31
C HIS A 56 14.04 -6.42 11.48
N GLY A 57 14.30 -5.32 10.80
CA GLY A 57 15.54 -5.05 10.06
C GLY A 57 15.32 -4.93 8.56
N ARG A 58 16.42 -4.93 7.80
CA ARG A 58 16.41 -4.91 6.34
C ARG A 58 17.37 -5.96 5.79
N VAL A 59 16.96 -6.64 4.74
CA VAL A 59 17.77 -7.61 4.01
C VAL A 59 17.72 -7.32 2.51
N GLU A 60 18.81 -7.61 1.82
CA GLU A 60 18.87 -7.61 0.37
C GLU A 60 18.78 -9.02 -0.17
N ARG A 61 18.03 -9.17 -1.25
CA ARG A 61 17.99 -10.37 -2.07
C ARG A 61 18.92 -10.19 -3.26
N HIS A 62 19.88 -11.09 -3.38
CA HIS A 62 20.93 -11.12 -4.39
C HIS A 62 20.72 -12.30 -5.33
N GLY A 63 20.80 -12.06 -6.63
CA GLY A 63 20.72 -13.09 -7.67
C GLY A 63 21.92 -13.01 -8.61
N GLN A 64 22.13 -14.05 -9.42
CA GLN A 64 23.14 -13.99 -10.45
C GLN A 64 22.59 -13.33 -11.72
N GLY A 65 23.22 -12.23 -12.14
CA GLY A 65 22.98 -11.63 -13.44
C GLY A 65 23.41 -12.55 -14.58
N LYS A 66 22.91 -12.30 -15.79
CA LYS A 66 23.25 -13.07 -17.00
C LYS A 66 24.75 -13.20 -17.27
N TYR A 67 25.56 -12.28 -16.72
CA TYR A 67 27.01 -12.23 -16.90
C TYR A 67 27.81 -12.69 -15.66
N GLY A 68 27.14 -13.26 -14.65
CA GLY A 68 27.78 -13.76 -13.43
C GLY A 68 28.01 -12.70 -12.35
N ASP A 69 27.62 -11.44 -12.59
CA ASP A 69 27.63 -10.38 -11.58
C ASP A 69 26.55 -10.64 -10.52
N ASP A 70 26.85 -10.33 -9.26
CA ASP A 70 25.88 -10.36 -8.17
C ASP A 70 24.96 -9.12 -8.30
N ILE A 71 23.67 -9.35 -8.55
CA ILE A 71 22.69 -8.29 -8.74
C ILE A 71 21.72 -8.25 -7.57
N VAL A 72 21.50 -7.07 -7.01
CA VAL A 72 20.43 -6.85 -6.02
C VAL A 72 19.10 -6.92 -6.76
N LEU A 73 18.35 -8.00 -6.50
CA LEU A 73 17.02 -8.25 -7.04
C LEU A 73 15.97 -7.41 -6.31
N ASP A 74 16.04 -7.37 -4.98
CA ASP A 74 15.05 -6.70 -4.14
C ASP A 74 15.59 -6.38 -2.74
N VAL A 75 14.91 -5.50 -2.01
CA VAL A 75 15.16 -5.17 -0.61
C VAL A 75 13.90 -5.47 0.21
N LEU A 76 14.02 -6.31 1.22
CA LEU A 76 12.94 -6.65 2.14
C LEU A 76 13.18 -5.95 3.49
N ALA A 77 12.10 -5.48 4.12
CA ALA A 77 12.10 -4.87 5.45
C ALA A 77 11.14 -5.63 6.38
N ASP A 78 10.88 -5.07 7.57
CA ASP A 78 9.91 -5.58 8.56
C ASP A 78 8.62 -6.12 7.90
N GLY A 79 8.24 -7.36 8.22
CA GLY A 79 7.12 -8.09 7.64
C GLY A 79 7.44 -8.87 6.36
N GLY A 80 8.57 -8.60 5.70
CA GLY A 80 9.01 -9.32 4.51
C GLY A 80 9.31 -10.79 4.78
N PHE A 81 9.05 -11.66 3.82
CA PHE A 81 9.23 -13.12 3.98
C PHE A 81 9.84 -13.76 2.73
N PHE A 82 10.35 -14.98 2.89
CA PHE A 82 10.85 -15.83 1.80
C PHE A 82 10.84 -17.31 2.19
N GLY A 83 10.81 -18.20 1.19
CA GLY A 83 10.75 -19.65 1.41
C GLY A 83 9.36 -20.19 1.68
N ALA A 84 8.31 -19.42 1.41
CA ALA A 84 6.91 -19.84 1.60
C ALA A 84 6.58 -21.13 0.81
N GLU A 85 7.33 -21.41 -0.26
CA GLU A 85 7.24 -22.62 -1.08
C GLU A 85 7.48 -23.91 -0.28
N VAL A 86 8.20 -23.84 0.85
CA VAL A 86 8.41 -24.98 1.75
C VAL A 86 7.08 -25.50 2.32
N LEU A 87 6.11 -24.62 2.59
CA LEU A 87 4.77 -25.05 3.04
C LEU A 87 4.04 -25.86 1.96
N ALA A 88 4.34 -25.61 0.68
CA ALA A 88 3.79 -26.32 -0.46
C ALA A 88 4.53 -27.62 -0.81
N HIS A 89 5.43 -28.10 0.07
CA HIS A 89 6.30 -29.25 -0.19
C HIS A 89 7.18 -29.07 -1.45
N ASP A 90 7.53 -27.83 -1.80
CA ASP A 90 8.56 -27.59 -2.81
C ASP A 90 9.94 -27.77 -2.17
N HIS A 91 10.65 -28.80 -2.63
CA HIS A 91 11.97 -29.21 -2.15
C HIS A 91 13.12 -28.64 -3.00
N GLY A 92 12.88 -27.58 -3.77
CA GLY A 92 13.89 -26.89 -4.54
C GLY A 92 15.02 -26.26 -3.73
N ASN A 93 16.03 -25.75 -4.44
CA ASN A 93 17.12 -24.96 -3.87
C ASN A 93 16.73 -23.47 -3.80
N TRP A 94 17.42 -22.72 -2.94
CA TRP A 94 17.39 -21.27 -2.97
C TRP A 94 17.91 -20.76 -4.31
N GLU A 95 17.13 -19.94 -5.00
CA GLU A 95 17.53 -19.34 -6.28
C GLU A 95 18.34 -18.05 -6.10
N HIS A 96 18.33 -17.52 -4.88
CA HIS A 96 18.91 -16.24 -4.52
C HIS A 96 19.56 -16.32 -3.14
N THR A 97 20.51 -15.43 -2.90
CA THR A 97 21.16 -15.24 -1.60
C THR A 97 20.47 -14.10 -0.87
N VAL A 98 20.21 -14.23 0.42
CA VAL A 98 19.65 -13.14 1.25
C VAL A 98 20.70 -12.69 2.26
N ARG A 99 20.99 -11.39 2.31
CA ARG A 99 21.98 -10.81 3.22
C ARG A 99 21.40 -9.66 4.03
N THR A 100 21.72 -9.58 5.31
CA THR A 100 21.26 -8.50 6.18
C THR A 100 21.97 -7.18 5.87
N LEU A 101 21.22 -6.09 5.78
CA LEU A 101 21.72 -4.71 5.66
C LEU A 101 21.85 -4.03 7.03
N THR A 102 20.93 -4.34 7.93
CA THR A 102 20.89 -3.83 9.31
C THR A 102 20.94 -5.01 10.28
N PRO A 103 21.06 -4.79 11.61
CA PRO A 103 20.74 -5.85 12.56
C PRO A 103 19.30 -6.31 12.29
N CYS A 104 19.10 -7.62 12.20
CA CYS A 104 17.83 -8.23 11.84
C CYS A 104 17.37 -9.22 12.91
N THR A 105 16.08 -9.22 13.20
CA THR A 105 15.38 -10.28 13.92
C THR A 105 14.55 -11.05 12.92
N VAL A 106 14.88 -12.32 12.71
CA VAL A 106 14.23 -13.20 11.74
C VAL A 106 13.53 -14.33 12.47
N MET A 107 12.27 -14.56 12.14
CA MET A 107 11.50 -15.70 12.60
C MET A 107 11.63 -16.81 11.56
N VAL A 108 12.12 -17.96 11.98
CA VAL A 108 12.40 -19.10 11.12
C VAL A 108 11.46 -20.24 11.48
N LEU A 109 10.74 -20.77 10.50
CA LEU A 109 10.04 -22.03 10.61
C LEU A 109 10.87 -23.09 9.89
N PRO A 110 11.60 -23.96 10.62
CA PRO A 110 12.40 -25.01 10.02
C PRO A 110 11.53 -25.93 9.15
N ARG A 111 12.08 -26.40 8.04
CA ARG A 111 11.40 -27.30 7.09
C ARG A 111 10.68 -28.45 7.79
N GLU A 112 11.36 -29.16 8.69
CA GLU A 112 10.77 -30.30 9.40
C GLU A 112 9.58 -29.90 10.29
N ALA A 113 9.58 -28.67 10.83
CA ALA A 113 8.47 -28.16 11.62
C ALA A 113 7.30 -27.73 10.73
N ALA A 114 7.59 -27.14 9.56
CA ALA A 114 6.59 -26.81 8.54
C ALA A 114 5.88 -28.07 8.01
N GLU A 115 6.65 -29.08 7.61
CA GLU A 115 6.15 -30.36 7.09
C GLU A 115 5.27 -31.05 8.15
N ARG A 116 5.74 -31.14 9.40
CA ARG A 116 4.93 -31.68 10.52
C ARG A 116 3.66 -30.89 10.79
N ALA A 117 3.66 -29.58 10.58
CA ALA A 117 2.47 -28.75 10.78
C ALA A 117 1.43 -29.00 9.68
N VAL A 118 1.87 -29.08 8.42
CA VAL A 118 0.99 -29.40 7.28
C VAL A 118 0.49 -30.84 7.38
N ASP A 119 1.34 -31.79 7.76
CA ASP A 119 0.94 -33.19 7.97
C ASP A 119 0.08 -33.38 9.22
N GLY A 120 0.14 -32.48 10.20
CA GLY A 120 -0.68 -32.54 11.41
C GLY A 120 -2.11 -32.01 11.24
N SER A 121 -2.39 -31.25 10.18
CA SER A 121 -3.71 -30.62 9.97
C SER A 121 -4.26 -30.96 8.59
N GLU A 122 -5.38 -31.70 8.57
CA GLU A 122 -6.06 -32.04 7.31
C GLU A 122 -6.57 -30.80 6.56
N VAL A 123 -7.04 -29.79 7.30
CA VAL A 123 -7.52 -28.51 6.75
C VAL A 123 -6.38 -27.73 6.08
N LEU A 124 -5.22 -27.64 6.74
CA LEU A 124 -4.04 -26.98 6.16
C LEU A 124 -3.51 -27.73 4.94
N ARG A 125 -3.43 -29.06 5.03
CA ARG A 125 -2.98 -29.91 3.91
C ARG A 125 -3.90 -29.78 2.71
N ALA A 126 -5.22 -29.77 2.92
CA ALA A 126 -6.20 -29.55 1.87
C ALA A 126 -6.04 -28.16 1.25
N HIS A 127 -5.90 -27.11 2.07
CA HIS A 127 -5.71 -25.74 1.58
C HIS A 127 -4.44 -25.58 0.73
N VAL A 128 -3.33 -26.17 1.17
CA VAL A 128 -2.06 -26.13 0.42
C VAL A 128 -2.14 -26.92 -0.88
N ARG A 129 -2.80 -28.09 -0.87
CA ARG A 129 -2.95 -28.97 -2.04
C ARG A 129 -3.93 -28.42 -3.07
N ASP A 130 -5.06 -27.91 -2.62
CA ASP A 130 -6.14 -27.39 -3.47
C ASP A 130 -5.83 -25.97 -3.97
N ARG A 131 -4.67 -25.44 -3.59
CA ARG A 131 -4.11 -24.21 -4.13
C ARG A 131 -3.92 -24.37 -5.65
N PRO A 132 -4.46 -23.47 -6.48
CA PRO A 132 -4.07 -23.41 -7.88
C PRO A 132 -2.55 -23.20 -7.98
N ALA A 133 -1.88 -24.00 -8.81
CA ALA A 133 -0.44 -23.97 -9.00
C ALA A 133 0.00 -22.59 -9.51
N ALA A 134 0.48 -21.74 -8.60
CA ALA A 134 0.65 -20.30 -8.80
C ALA A 134 -0.66 -19.62 -9.30
N PRO A 135 -0.83 -18.32 -9.06
CA PRO A 135 -1.72 -17.57 -9.94
C PRO A 135 -1.25 -17.83 -11.38
N GLY A 136 -2.17 -18.09 -12.31
CA GLY A 136 -1.84 -18.17 -13.73
C GLY A 136 -1.03 -16.93 -14.15
N PRO A 137 -0.26 -16.98 -15.26
CA PRO A 137 0.58 -15.85 -15.66
C PRO A 137 -0.24 -14.57 -15.57
N HIS A 138 0.21 -13.63 -14.74
CA HIS A 138 -0.34 -12.29 -14.73
C HIS A 138 0.35 -11.50 -15.82
N ASN A 139 -0.38 -10.60 -16.46
CA ASN A 139 0.27 -9.62 -17.31
C ASN A 139 1.14 -8.71 -16.41
N LYS A 140 1.98 -7.88 -17.02
CA LYS A 140 2.77 -6.84 -16.32
C LYS A 140 1.94 -5.83 -15.50
N HIS A 141 0.61 -5.92 -15.51
CA HIS A 141 -0.34 -5.07 -14.81
C HIS A 141 -0.97 -5.75 -13.57
N GLY A 142 -0.59 -7.00 -13.29
CA GLY A 142 -1.16 -7.78 -12.18
C GLY A 142 -2.55 -8.35 -12.47
N GLU A 143 -3.04 -8.26 -13.71
CA GLU A 143 -4.30 -8.84 -14.15
C GLU A 143 -4.05 -10.23 -14.72
N ALA A 144 -5.09 -11.08 -14.81
CA ALA A 144 -4.98 -12.38 -15.48
C ALA A 144 -4.48 -12.21 -16.94
N ALA A 145 -3.41 -12.92 -17.33
CA ALA A 145 -2.87 -12.78 -18.68
C ALA A 145 -3.80 -13.37 -19.74
N ILE A 146 -3.88 -12.66 -20.86
CA ILE A 146 -4.56 -13.10 -22.08
C ILE A 146 -3.46 -13.45 -23.08
N ASP A 147 -3.39 -14.72 -23.50
CA ASP A 147 -2.48 -15.16 -24.55
C ASP A 147 -2.88 -14.55 -25.89
N LEU A 148 -1.96 -13.78 -26.47
CA LEU A 148 -2.16 -13.08 -27.74
C LEU A 148 -1.22 -13.65 -28.80
N ALA A 149 -1.79 -14.26 -29.84
CA ALA A 149 -1.03 -14.64 -31.03
C ALA A 149 -0.91 -13.43 -31.98
N SER A 150 0.31 -12.94 -32.20
CA SER A 150 0.60 -11.87 -33.17
C SER A 150 1.60 -12.38 -34.22
N GLY A 151 1.10 -12.92 -35.33
CA GLY A 151 1.90 -13.36 -36.48
C GLY A 151 1.14 -13.16 -37.79
N HIS A 152 1.85 -12.82 -38.87
CA HIS A 152 1.26 -12.48 -40.18
C HIS A 152 1.49 -13.55 -41.25
N SER A 153 1.80 -14.79 -40.86
CA SER A 153 2.07 -15.90 -41.78
C SER A 153 1.47 -17.21 -41.28
N GLY A 154 0.53 -17.78 -42.04
CA GLY A 154 -0.24 -18.99 -41.72
C GLY A 154 -1.67 -18.71 -41.22
N GLU A 155 -2.46 -19.77 -41.02
CA GLU A 155 -3.68 -19.79 -40.20
C GLU A 155 -3.29 -20.28 -38.79
N PRO A 156 -2.82 -19.39 -37.89
CA PRO A 156 -2.50 -19.81 -36.52
C PRO A 156 -3.78 -20.23 -35.80
N VAL A 157 -3.72 -21.36 -35.11
CA VAL A 157 -4.77 -21.74 -34.14
C VAL A 157 -4.78 -20.65 -33.07
N LEU A 158 -5.87 -19.89 -33.03
CA LEU A 158 -6.05 -18.84 -32.03
C LEU A 158 -6.14 -19.50 -30.64
N PRO A 159 -5.31 -19.11 -29.66
CA PRO A 159 -5.45 -19.61 -28.30
C PRO A 159 -6.84 -19.21 -27.77
N GLY A 160 -7.60 -20.20 -27.32
CA GLY A 160 -8.90 -19.96 -26.69
C GLY A 160 -8.71 -19.50 -25.26
N THR A 161 -8.63 -18.18 -25.04
CA THR A 161 -8.64 -17.61 -23.69
C THR A 161 -10.06 -17.31 -23.25
N PHE A 162 -10.53 -18.02 -22.22
CA PHE A 162 -11.65 -17.57 -21.41
C PHE A 162 -11.08 -16.66 -20.32
N VAL A 163 -11.55 -15.42 -20.26
CA VAL A 163 -11.29 -14.55 -19.10
C VAL A 163 -12.30 -14.97 -18.04
N ASP A 164 -11.84 -15.70 -17.03
CA ASP A 164 -12.67 -15.97 -15.87
C ASP A 164 -12.95 -14.65 -15.16
N TYR A 165 -14.23 -14.26 -15.14
CA TYR A 165 -14.68 -13.14 -14.33
C TYR A 165 -14.60 -13.52 -12.86
N GLU A 166 -14.06 -12.63 -12.04
CA GLU A 166 -14.07 -12.77 -10.60
C GLU A 166 -15.53 -12.83 -10.12
N ARG A 167 -15.90 -13.93 -9.46
CA ARG A 167 -17.29 -14.23 -9.10
C ARG A 167 -17.79 -13.41 -7.91
N GLU A 168 -16.86 -12.89 -7.11
CA GLU A 168 -17.10 -12.05 -5.93
C GLU A 168 -16.22 -10.79 -6.02
N PRO A 169 -16.56 -9.83 -6.89
CA PRO A 169 -15.77 -8.61 -7.02
C PRO A 169 -15.85 -7.80 -5.72
N ARG A 170 -14.76 -7.10 -5.39
CA ARG A 170 -14.72 -6.27 -4.19
C ARG A 170 -15.74 -5.14 -4.24
N GLU A 171 -16.67 -5.13 -3.29
CA GLU A 171 -17.63 -4.04 -3.09
C GLU A 171 -17.03 -2.96 -2.19
N TYR A 172 -17.15 -1.70 -2.61
CA TYR A 172 -16.67 -0.55 -1.85
C TYR A 172 -17.85 0.15 -1.18
N GLU A 173 -17.97 -0.01 0.14
CA GLU A 173 -18.93 0.76 0.93
C GLU A 173 -18.45 2.21 1.12
N LEU A 174 -19.39 3.15 1.13
CA LEU A 174 -19.09 4.55 1.41
C LEU A 174 -18.92 4.74 2.92
N SER A 175 -17.77 5.25 3.32
CA SER A 175 -17.54 5.69 4.69
C SER A 175 -18.20 7.05 4.94
N VAL A 176 -18.43 7.35 6.21
CA VAL A 176 -19.19 8.52 6.67
C VAL A 176 -18.37 9.31 7.67
N ALA A 177 -18.19 10.61 7.42
CA ALA A 177 -17.75 11.55 8.44
C ALA A 177 -18.86 12.56 8.74
N GLN A 178 -19.13 12.74 10.04
CA GLN A 178 -20.22 13.57 10.54
C GLN A 178 -19.77 14.47 11.67
N THR A 179 -20.30 15.67 11.71
CA THR A 179 -20.13 16.58 12.84
C THR A 179 -21.37 17.44 13.04
N VAL A 180 -21.58 17.89 14.27
CA VAL A 180 -22.71 18.76 14.62
C VAL A 180 -22.16 20.15 14.92
N LEU A 181 -22.42 21.10 14.04
CA LEU A 181 -22.17 22.52 14.29
C LEU A 181 -23.24 23.06 15.24
N ARG A 182 -22.82 23.74 16.31
CA ARG A 182 -23.71 24.35 17.30
C ARG A 182 -23.44 25.84 17.39
N VAL A 183 -24.45 26.64 17.09
CA VAL A 183 -24.36 28.12 17.12
C VAL A 183 -25.44 28.66 18.03
N HIS A 184 -25.06 29.50 19.00
CA HIS A 184 -26.06 30.18 19.82
C HIS A 184 -26.79 31.24 18.98
N THR A 185 -28.13 31.26 19.03
CA THR A 185 -28.96 32.19 18.23
C THR A 185 -28.55 33.66 18.44
N ARG A 186 -28.31 34.07 19.68
CA ARG A 186 -27.79 35.41 20.02
C ARG A 186 -26.54 35.80 19.24
N VAL A 187 -25.65 34.85 18.93
CA VAL A 187 -24.43 35.13 18.16
C VAL A 187 -24.76 35.37 16.69
N ALA A 188 -25.66 34.55 16.14
CA ALA A 188 -26.17 34.75 14.79
C ALA A 188 -26.98 36.06 14.64
N ASP A 189 -27.68 36.48 15.70
CA ASP A 189 -28.53 37.68 15.67
C ASP A 189 -27.75 38.98 15.92
N LEU A 190 -26.79 38.98 16.86
CA LEU A 190 -26.11 40.21 17.34
C LEU A 190 -24.72 40.44 16.73
N TYR A 191 -24.04 39.40 16.24
CA TYR A 191 -22.64 39.49 15.80
C TYR A 191 -22.45 39.13 14.31
N ASN A 192 -23.48 39.33 13.49
CA ASN A 192 -23.51 38.93 12.09
C ASN A 192 -22.87 39.93 11.10
N GLU A 193 -22.44 41.09 11.60
CA GLU A 193 -21.75 42.11 10.81
C GLU A 193 -20.33 42.34 11.34
N PRO A 194 -19.33 42.53 10.45
CA PRO A 194 -19.44 42.55 8.99
C PRO A 194 -19.50 41.15 8.34
N MET A 195 -19.37 40.07 9.12
CA MET A 195 -19.28 38.68 8.63
C MET A 195 -20.36 37.80 9.24
N ASN A 196 -21.02 37.01 8.39
CA ASN A 196 -22.04 36.07 8.83
C ASN A 196 -21.44 34.95 9.68
N GLN A 197 -21.76 34.90 10.97
CA GLN A 197 -21.13 33.98 11.92
C GLN A 197 -21.48 32.52 11.62
N VAL A 198 -22.73 32.26 11.25
CA VAL A 198 -23.19 30.89 10.95
C VAL A 198 -22.46 30.36 9.72
N GLU A 199 -22.38 31.17 8.67
CA GLU A 199 -21.70 30.82 7.42
C GLU A 199 -20.20 30.58 7.64
N GLN A 200 -19.54 31.44 8.43
CA GLN A 200 -18.12 31.28 8.73
C GLN A 200 -17.83 30.04 9.57
N GLN A 201 -18.65 29.76 10.58
CA GLN A 201 -18.50 28.54 11.39
C GLN A 201 -18.80 27.29 10.57
N LEU A 202 -19.79 27.35 9.67
CA LEU A 202 -20.08 26.26 8.74
C LEU A 202 -18.89 26.01 7.82
N ARG A 203 -18.30 27.06 7.23
CA ARG A 203 -17.11 26.95 6.38
C ARG A 203 -15.94 26.26 7.12
N LEU A 204 -15.60 26.71 8.33
CA LEU A 204 -14.54 26.11 9.13
C LEU A 204 -14.83 24.64 9.48
N THR A 205 -16.10 24.32 9.73
CA THR A 205 -16.55 22.95 10.01
C THR A 205 -16.39 22.04 8.79
N ILE A 206 -16.74 22.56 7.61
CA ILE A 206 -16.56 21.87 6.33
C ILE A 206 -15.08 21.66 6.04
N GLU A 207 -14.23 22.68 6.19
CA GLU A 207 -12.78 22.57 6.03
C GLU A 207 -12.21 21.47 6.94
N ALA A 208 -12.58 21.44 8.23
CA ALA A 208 -12.15 20.40 9.15
C ALA A 208 -12.63 18.99 8.75
N LEU A 209 -13.85 18.87 8.20
CA LEU A 209 -14.33 17.60 7.66
C LEU A 209 -13.56 17.17 6.41
N ARG A 210 -13.19 18.09 5.51
CA ARG A 210 -12.37 17.78 4.33
C ARG A 210 -10.96 17.35 4.71
N GLU A 211 -10.36 17.99 5.71
CA GLU A 211 -9.07 17.57 6.29
C GLU A 211 -9.15 16.15 6.89
N ARG A 212 -10.26 15.82 7.56
CA ARG A 212 -10.50 14.46 8.06
C ARG A 212 -10.72 13.47 6.92
N GLN A 213 -11.46 13.85 5.89
CA GLN A 213 -11.67 13.04 4.69
C GLN A 213 -10.34 12.72 4.00
N GLU A 214 -9.45 13.70 3.80
CA GLU A 214 -8.12 13.48 3.23
C GLU A 214 -7.32 12.46 4.07
N HIS A 215 -7.33 12.62 5.40
CA HIS A 215 -6.66 11.68 6.29
C HIS A 215 -7.15 10.24 6.14
N GLU A 216 -8.47 10.05 6.08
CA GLU A 216 -9.09 8.73 5.93
C GLU A 216 -8.82 8.14 4.54
N MET A 217 -8.88 8.94 3.47
CA MET A 217 -8.52 8.48 2.12
C MET A 217 -7.08 7.97 2.02
N ILE A 218 -6.16 8.47 2.86
CA ILE A 218 -4.77 8.02 2.90
C ILE A 218 -4.57 6.83 3.85
N ASN A 219 -5.14 6.90 5.06
CA ASN A 219 -4.77 6.04 6.20
C ASN A 219 -5.84 5.03 6.63
N ASN A 220 -7.06 5.08 6.10
CA ASN A 220 -8.09 4.14 6.49
C ASN A 220 -7.67 2.70 6.12
N ARG A 221 -7.89 1.74 7.01
CA ARG A 221 -7.47 0.34 6.79
C ARG A 221 -8.26 -0.37 5.71
N ASP A 222 -9.52 0.02 5.51
CA ASP A 222 -10.44 -0.65 4.61
C ASP A 222 -10.26 -0.13 3.18
N PHE A 223 -10.28 1.19 2.96
CA PHE A 223 -10.19 1.80 1.62
C PHE A 223 -9.03 2.78 1.43
N GLY A 224 -8.25 3.08 2.47
CA GLY A 224 -7.16 4.04 2.41
C GLY A 224 -6.02 3.58 1.50
N LEU A 225 -5.38 4.53 0.82
CA LEU A 225 -4.38 4.25 -0.20
C LEU A 225 -3.15 3.51 0.34
N LEU A 226 -2.66 3.85 1.53
CA LEU A 226 -1.49 3.18 2.12
C LEU A 226 -1.75 1.70 2.43
N HIS A 227 -2.99 1.33 2.74
CA HIS A 227 -3.36 -0.04 3.08
C HIS A 227 -3.79 -0.86 1.86
N ASN A 228 -4.35 -0.22 0.83
CA ASN A 228 -4.86 -0.91 -0.36
C ASN A 228 -3.85 -1.08 -1.50
N ALA A 229 -2.61 -0.63 -1.34
CA ALA A 229 -1.56 -0.91 -2.32
C ALA A 229 -1.21 -2.41 -2.33
N SER A 230 -1.24 -3.02 -3.52
CA SER A 230 -0.84 -4.42 -3.73
C SER A 230 0.61 -4.65 -3.29
N PHE A 231 0.89 -5.83 -2.76
CA PHE A 231 2.22 -6.21 -2.27
C PHE A 231 3.33 -6.07 -3.32
N GLU A 232 3.03 -6.39 -4.58
CA GLU A 232 4.00 -6.26 -5.69
C GLU A 232 4.33 -4.80 -6.04
N GLN A 233 3.51 -3.85 -5.58
CA GLN A 233 3.66 -2.41 -5.81
C GLN A 233 4.21 -1.67 -4.58
N ARG A 234 4.58 -2.42 -3.54
CA ARG A 234 5.32 -1.91 -2.38
C ARG A 234 6.81 -2.13 -2.61
N ILE A 235 7.59 -1.09 -2.39
CA ILE A 235 9.04 -1.07 -2.65
C ILE A 235 9.74 -0.50 -1.42
N GLN A 236 10.92 -1.02 -1.09
CA GLN A 236 11.77 -0.47 -0.04
C GLN A 236 12.91 0.35 -0.66
N PRO A 237 13.30 1.49 -0.06
CA PRO A 237 14.41 2.29 -0.53
C PRO A 237 15.73 1.56 -0.30
N ARG A 238 16.61 1.59 -1.30
CA ARG A 238 17.87 0.83 -1.30
C ARG A 238 18.81 1.22 -0.18
N THR A 239 18.83 2.51 0.17
CA THR A 239 19.83 3.06 1.11
C THR A 239 19.22 3.69 2.37
N GLY A 240 17.89 3.72 2.49
CA GLY A 240 17.18 4.44 3.55
C GLY A 240 16.43 5.67 3.04
N PRO A 241 17.13 6.78 2.73
CA PRO A 241 16.49 7.99 2.22
C PRO A 241 15.97 7.80 0.79
N PRO A 242 15.00 8.62 0.35
CA PRO A 242 14.41 8.48 -0.98
C PRO A 242 15.40 8.98 -2.03
N THR A 243 16.01 8.07 -2.77
CA THR A 243 16.96 8.41 -3.84
C THR A 243 16.26 8.58 -5.18
N PRO A 244 16.87 9.30 -6.13
CA PRO A 244 16.46 9.32 -7.54
C PRO A 244 16.15 7.95 -8.13
N ASP A 245 16.98 6.95 -7.80
CA ASP A 245 16.83 5.59 -8.31
C ASP A 245 15.60 4.90 -7.71
N ASP A 246 15.28 5.16 -6.44
CA ASP A 246 14.06 4.61 -5.79
C ASP A 246 12.79 5.19 -6.44
N LEU A 247 12.80 6.48 -6.80
CA LEU A 247 11.69 7.11 -7.53
C LEU A 247 11.59 6.62 -8.98
N ASP A 248 12.72 6.41 -9.66
CA ASP A 248 12.75 5.81 -11.00
C ASP A 248 12.24 4.35 -10.95
N GLU A 249 12.60 3.57 -9.92
CA GLU A 249 12.06 2.23 -9.70
C GLU A 249 10.54 2.29 -9.48
N LEU A 250 10.08 3.20 -8.62
CA LEU A 250 8.66 3.41 -8.37
C LEU A 250 7.93 3.76 -9.67
N LEU A 251 8.49 4.60 -10.55
CA LEU A 251 7.91 4.91 -11.86
C LEU A 251 7.92 3.72 -12.81
N SER A 252 8.98 2.91 -12.82
CA SER A 252 9.13 1.81 -13.77
C SER A 252 8.07 0.72 -13.63
N ARG A 253 7.56 0.49 -12.40
CA ARG A 253 6.53 -0.51 -12.13
C ARG A 253 5.14 -0.12 -12.62
N ARG A 254 4.91 1.15 -12.98
CA ARG A 254 3.57 1.67 -13.32
C ARG A 254 3.60 2.52 -14.59
N ARG A 255 2.50 2.50 -15.33
CA ARG A 255 2.33 3.37 -16.50
C ARG A 255 1.55 4.61 -16.14
N ARG A 256 1.86 5.74 -16.79
CA ARG A 256 1.10 7.00 -16.70
C ARG A 256 0.88 7.47 -15.26
N THR A 257 1.91 7.35 -14.42
CA THR A 257 1.92 8.01 -13.11
C THR A 257 1.70 9.51 -13.32
N GLN A 258 0.68 10.07 -12.68
CA GLN A 258 0.31 11.48 -12.85
C GLN A 258 0.97 12.36 -11.80
N PHE A 259 1.14 11.87 -10.57
CA PHE A 259 1.81 12.59 -9.50
C PHE A 259 2.31 11.62 -8.42
N PHE A 260 3.29 12.09 -7.65
CA PHE A 260 3.66 11.51 -6.38
C PHE A 260 2.93 12.25 -5.25
N LEU A 261 2.56 11.53 -4.20
CA LEU A 261 2.10 12.08 -2.93
C LEU A 261 3.13 11.72 -1.86
N ALA A 262 3.68 12.72 -1.19
CA ALA A 262 4.72 12.51 -0.19
C ALA A 262 4.60 13.50 0.95
N HIS A 263 5.03 13.08 2.15
CA HIS A 263 5.13 14.01 3.27
C HIS A 263 6.12 15.13 2.93
N PRO A 264 5.88 16.41 3.31
CA PRO A 264 6.79 17.52 2.99
C PRO A 264 8.25 17.27 3.40
N GLN A 265 8.47 16.55 4.50
CA GLN A 265 9.82 16.15 4.94
C GLN A 265 10.48 15.12 4.02
N ALA A 266 9.71 14.21 3.40
CA ALA A 266 10.22 13.28 2.40
C ALA A 266 10.61 13.99 1.11
N ILE A 267 9.80 14.96 0.66
CA ILE A 267 10.14 15.81 -0.50
C ILE A 267 11.45 16.56 -0.24
N ALA A 268 11.63 17.10 0.98
CA ALA A 268 12.87 17.74 1.36
C ALA A 268 14.06 16.76 1.41
N ALA A 269 13.86 15.53 1.91
CA ALA A 269 14.88 14.49 1.91
C ALA A 269 15.30 14.09 0.49
N PHE A 270 14.34 13.91 -0.41
CA PHE A 270 14.57 13.66 -1.82
C PHE A 270 15.38 14.81 -2.46
N GLY A 271 15.01 16.06 -2.19
CA GLY A 271 15.76 17.23 -2.65
C GLY A 271 17.22 17.23 -2.16
N ARG A 272 17.49 16.79 -0.93
CA ARG A 272 18.86 16.62 -0.41
C ARG A 272 19.62 15.51 -1.15
N GLU A 273 18.97 14.38 -1.41
CA GLU A 273 19.57 13.27 -2.18
C GLU A 273 19.90 13.66 -3.63
N CYS A 274 19.03 14.44 -4.28
CA CYS A 274 19.28 15.02 -5.60
C CYS A 274 20.46 15.98 -5.58
N ASN A 275 20.46 16.95 -4.64
CA ASN A 275 21.54 17.92 -4.52
C ASN A 275 22.90 17.25 -4.27
N ARG A 276 22.94 16.18 -3.44
CA ARG A 276 24.18 15.42 -3.20
C ARG A 276 24.74 14.77 -4.46
N ARG A 277 23.87 14.40 -5.41
CA ARG A 277 24.22 13.82 -6.71
C ARG A 277 24.41 14.87 -7.81
N GLY A 278 24.30 16.16 -7.49
CA GLY A 278 24.36 17.24 -8.48
C GLY A 278 23.15 17.29 -9.42
N LEU A 279 22.03 16.72 -8.99
CA LEU A 279 20.78 16.68 -9.74
C LEU A 279 19.85 17.78 -9.24
N HIS A 280 19.21 18.48 -10.17
CA HIS A 280 18.20 19.50 -9.87
C HIS A 280 16.86 19.03 -10.44
N PRO A 281 15.89 18.65 -9.58
CA PRO A 281 14.56 18.29 -10.04
C PRO A 281 13.94 19.42 -10.86
N GLU A 282 13.26 19.06 -11.94
CA GLU A 282 12.51 20.03 -12.75
C GLU A 282 11.34 20.58 -11.96
N ALA A 283 10.80 21.71 -12.39
CA ALA A 283 9.61 22.29 -11.79
C ALA A 283 8.45 22.21 -12.78
N VAL A 284 7.28 21.78 -12.31
CA VAL A 284 6.06 21.66 -13.11
C VAL A 284 4.97 22.51 -12.46
N GLU A 285 4.13 23.13 -13.30
CA GLU A 285 2.98 23.90 -12.83
C GLU A 285 1.79 22.95 -12.62
N VAL A 286 1.25 22.97 -11.41
CA VAL A 286 0.06 22.22 -11.00
C VAL A 286 -0.90 23.23 -10.38
N GLU A 287 -2.09 23.39 -10.98
CA GLU A 287 -3.13 24.32 -10.51
C GLU A 287 -2.62 25.75 -10.23
N GLY A 288 -1.75 26.27 -11.10
CA GLY A 288 -1.18 27.62 -10.95
C GLY A 288 -0.04 27.73 -9.93
N ARG A 289 0.41 26.61 -9.35
CA ARG A 289 1.53 26.57 -8.40
C ARG A 289 2.69 25.76 -8.96
N THR A 290 3.90 26.25 -8.76
CA THR A 290 5.13 25.56 -9.16
C THR A 290 5.50 24.51 -8.12
N MET A 291 5.60 23.25 -8.55
CA MET A 291 5.96 22.11 -7.70
C MET A 291 7.21 21.42 -8.23
N PRO A 292 8.06 20.85 -7.35
CA PRO A 292 9.16 20.00 -7.79
C PRO A 292 8.62 18.76 -8.49
N ALA A 293 9.31 18.30 -9.53
CA ALA A 293 8.93 17.17 -10.35
C ALA A 293 10.14 16.27 -10.62
N TRP A 294 9.85 14.98 -10.77
CA TRP A 294 10.84 13.97 -11.15
C TRP A 294 10.37 13.31 -12.45
N ARG A 295 11.18 13.38 -13.50
CA ARG A 295 10.85 12.86 -14.85
C ARG A 295 9.50 13.38 -15.40
N GLY A 296 9.19 14.65 -15.14
CA GLY A 296 7.92 15.27 -15.54
C GLY A 296 6.71 14.91 -14.67
N VAL A 297 6.89 14.10 -13.62
CA VAL A 297 5.84 13.75 -12.66
C VAL A 297 5.98 14.64 -11.41
N PRO A 298 4.99 15.48 -11.06
CA PRO A 298 5.04 16.38 -9.91
C PRO A 298 5.02 15.63 -8.57
N LEU A 299 5.75 16.15 -7.59
CA LEU A 299 5.75 15.69 -6.20
C LEU A 299 4.84 16.61 -5.37
N LEU A 300 3.65 16.11 -5.03
CA LEU A 300 2.65 16.85 -4.28
C LEU A 300 2.81 16.60 -2.77
N PRO A 301 2.85 17.67 -1.94
CA PRO A 301 2.94 17.53 -0.50
C PRO A 301 1.61 17.08 0.09
N CYS A 302 1.66 16.09 0.98
CA CYS A 302 0.53 15.66 1.81
C CYS A 302 1.02 15.37 3.22
N ASP A 303 0.58 16.19 4.17
CA ASP A 303 0.89 16.07 5.60
C ASP A 303 0.13 14.92 6.30
N LYS A 304 -0.87 14.35 5.62
CA LYS A 304 -1.64 13.22 6.14
C LYS A 304 -0.92 11.88 6.02
N ILE A 305 0.16 11.80 5.25
CA ILE A 305 1.03 10.62 5.21
C ILE A 305 1.82 10.57 6.52
N PRO A 306 1.72 9.49 7.30
CA PRO A 306 2.27 9.45 8.64
C PRO A 306 3.80 9.45 8.62
N VAL A 307 4.37 10.14 9.61
CA VAL A 307 5.79 10.03 9.94
C VAL A 307 5.90 9.21 11.22
N THR A 308 6.60 8.08 11.15
CA THR A 308 6.77 7.17 12.27
C THR A 308 7.70 7.75 13.33
N ARG A 309 7.71 7.15 14.53
CA ARG A 309 8.66 7.53 15.60
C ARG A 309 10.11 7.33 15.21
N THR A 310 10.39 6.37 14.33
CA THR A 310 11.72 6.10 13.75
C THR A 310 12.07 7.06 12.62
N ARG A 311 11.26 8.11 12.40
CA ARG A 311 11.42 9.12 11.34
C ARG A 311 11.52 8.46 9.96
N THR A 312 10.62 7.51 9.72
CA THR A 312 10.34 6.98 8.39
C THR A 312 8.96 7.41 7.93
N THR A 313 8.75 7.47 6.62
CA THR A 313 7.46 7.78 6.00
C THR A 313 7.31 7.02 4.69
N SER A 314 6.26 7.30 3.93
CA SER A 314 6.00 6.67 2.65
C SER A 314 5.90 7.69 1.52
N VAL A 315 6.22 7.27 0.30
CA VAL A 315 5.97 8.04 -0.93
C VAL A 315 5.02 7.23 -1.80
N LEU A 316 3.86 7.79 -2.08
CA LEU A 316 2.85 7.21 -2.95
C LEU A 316 3.07 7.71 -4.39
N ALA A 317 2.74 6.88 -5.36
CA ALA A 317 2.75 7.25 -6.76
C ALA A 317 1.50 6.74 -7.44
N LEU A 318 0.75 7.66 -8.04
CA LEU A 318 -0.63 7.42 -8.43
C LEU A 318 -0.87 7.64 -9.92
N ARG A 319 -1.59 6.71 -10.52
CA ARG A 319 -2.38 6.93 -11.74
C ARG A 319 -3.83 7.14 -11.31
N THR A 320 -4.47 8.24 -11.71
CA THR A 320 -5.85 8.53 -11.33
C THR A 320 -6.81 8.45 -12.52
N GLY A 321 -8.09 8.23 -12.22
CA GLY A 321 -9.18 8.31 -13.19
C GLY A 321 -9.60 6.97 -13.79
N GLU A 322 -10.90 6.82 -14.01
CA GLU A 322 -11.54 5.59 -14.48
C GLU A 322 -11.06 5.17 -15.88
N LYS A 323 -10.98 6.12 -16.83
CA LYS A 323 -10.51 5.87 -18.21
C LYS A 323 -9.07 5.35 -18.28
N ALA A 324 -8.27 5.66 -17.27
CA ALA A 324 -6.90 5.22 -17.17
C ALA A 324 -6.76 3.93 -16.33
N HIS A 325 -7.86 3.34 -15.87
CA HIS A 325 -7.88 2.30 -14.85
C HIS A 325 -6.98 2.72 -13.67
N GLY A 326 -7.24 3.89 -13.12
CA GLY A 326 -6.48 4.48 -12.04
C GLY A 326 -7.16 4.34 -10.68
N VAL A 327 -6.64 5.07 -9.71
CA VAL A 327 -7.31 5.36 -8.44
C VAL A 327 -8.47 6.33 -8.70
N VAL A 328 -9.63 6.03 -8.13
CA VAL A 328 -10.83 6.87 -8.21
C VAL A 328 -11.37 7.16 -6.80
N GLY A 329 -11.80 8.40 -6.57
CA GLY A 329 -12.55 8.78 -5.37
C GLY A 329 -14.04 8.53 -5.59
N LEU A 330 -14.69 7.90 -4.62
CA LEU A 330 -16.13 7.64 -4.62
C LEU A 330 -16.81 8.64 -3.68
N HIS A 331 -17.89 9.25 -4.14
CA HIS A 331 -18.73 10.13 -3.33
C HIS A 331 -20.18 10.05 -3.80
N GLN A 332 -21.13 10.22 -2.87
CA GLN A 332 -22.56 10.21 -3.20
C GLN A 332 -23.01 11.61 -3.64
N THR A 333 -23.54 11.76 -4.85
CA THR A 333 -24.15 13.02 -5.30
C THR A 333 -25.68 12.96 -5.24
N GLY A 334 -26.35 14.12 -5.22
CA GLY A 334 -27.81 14.20 -5.24
C GLY A 334 -28.46 13.85 -3.90
N ILE A 335 -27.73 14.07 -2.80
CA ILE A 335 -28.25 13.83 -1.44
C ILE A 335 -29.19 14.97 -1.01
N PRO A 336 -30.19 14.71 -0.15
CA PRO A 336 -31.05 15.79 0.35
C PRO A 336 -30.25 16.77 1.21
N ASP A 337 -30.48 18.06 0.99
CA ASP A 337 -29.77 19.18 1.61
C ASP A 337 -28.28 19.26 1.23
N GLU A 338 -27.93 18.82 0.01
CA GLU A 338 -26.58 18.93 -0.55
C GLU A 338 -26.14 20.39 -0.63
N TYR A 339 -25.01 20.68 0.01
CA TYR A 339 -24.38 21.99 0.02
C TYR A 339 -23.26 22.05 -1.05
N GLU A 340 -22.47 20.98 -1.13
CA GLU A 340 -21.43 20.73 -2.13
C GLU A 340 -21.50 19.26 -2.57
N PRO A 341 -20.97 18.87 -3.75
CA PRO A 341 -20.92 17.46 -4.16
C PRO A 341 -20.39 16.55 -3.05
N GLY A 342 -21.23 15.61 -2.58
CA GLY A 342 -20.86 14.67 -1.52
C GLY A 342 -20.87 15.21 -0.09
N LEU A 343 -21.43 16.41 0.14
CA LEU A 343 -21.56 17.02 1.47
C LEU A 343 -22.95 17.64 1.66
N ASN A 344 -23.64 17.28 2.73
CA ASN A 344 -24.92 17.87 3.10
C ASN A 344 -24.90 18.52 4.48
N VAL A 345 -25.74 19.55 4.62
CA VAL A 345 -25.90 20.34 5.85
C VAL A 345 -27.36 20.34 6.23
N ARG A 346 -27.72 19.66 7.32
CA ARG A 346 -29.11 19.53 7.79
C ARG A 346 -29.35 20.30 9.07
N PHE A 347 -30.38 21.13 9.08
CA PHE A 347 -30.85 21.78 10.30
C PHE A 347 -31.51 20.76 11.24
N MET A 348 -31.03 20.67 12.48
CA MET A 348 -31.53 19.73 13.48
C MET A 348 -32.54 20.36 14.46
N GLY A 349 -32.69 21.68 14.46
CA GLY A 349 -33.53 22.41 15.41
C GLY A 349 -32.76 23.34 16.36
N ILE A 350 -33.51 23.93 17.28
CA ILE A 350 -33.02 24.86 18.32
C ILE A 350 -33.31 24.24 19.68
N SER A 351 -32.28 24.16 20.53
CA SER A 351 -32.42 23.65 21.90
C SER A 351 -33.10 24.64 22.85
N ALA A 352 -33.52 24.17 24.03
CA ALA A 352 -34.08 25.02 25.08
C ALA A 352 -33.11 26.13 25.55
N GLN A 353 -31.80 25.96 25.33
CA GLN A 353 -30.76 26.94 25.62
C GLN A 353 -30.50 27.91 24.45
N ALA A 354 -31.40 27.97 23.47
CA ALA A 354 -31.28 28.82 22.28
C ALA A 354 -30.00 28.55 21.45
N VAL A 355 -29.58 27.28 21.38
CA VAL A 355 -28.50 26.82 20.50
C VAL A 355 -29.09 26.12 19.29
N THR A 356 -28.82 26.66 18.12
CA THR A 356 -29.14 26.10 16.81
C THR A 356 -28.12 25.03 16.45
N SER A 357 -28.58 23.86 15.98
CA SER A 357 -27.70 22.75 15.58
C SER A 357 -27.83 22.41 14.10
N TYR A 358 -26.70 22.22 13.42
CA TYR A 358 -26.62 21.75 12.05
C TYR A 358 -25.78 20.46 11.99
N LEU A 359 -26.32 19.41 11.37
CA LEU A 359 -25.58 18.18 11.07
C LEU A 359 -24.90 18.35 9.71
N VAL A 360 -23.57 18.29 9.71
CA VAL A 360 -22.76 18.29 8.49
C VAL A 360 -22.26 16.87 8.27
N THR A 361 -22.58 16.27 7.11
CA THR A 361 -22.18 14.91 6.76
C THR A 361 -21.49 14.89 5.41
N THR A 362 -20.46 14.05 5.27
CA THR A 362 -19.85 13.72 3.98
C THR A 362 -19.71 12.21 3.83
N TYR A 363 -20.00 11.72 2.62
CA TYR A 363 -19.92 10.31 2.23
C TYR A 363 -18.80 10.14 1.22
N TYR A 364 -17.80 9.32 1.52
CA TYR A 364 -16.63 9.16 0.67
C TYR A 364 -16.01 7.76 0.79
N SER A 365 -15.32 7.35 -0.27
CA SER A 365 -14.45 6.18 -0.29
C SER A 365 -13.40 6.36 -1.40
N ALA A 366 -12.45 5.45 -1.49
CA ALA A 366 -11.46 5.43 -2.57
C ALA A 366 -11.31 4.00 -3.09
N ALA A 367 -11.20 3.85 -4.40
CA ALA A 367 -11.03 2.56 -5.05
C ALA A 367 -9.80 2.57 -5.94
N VAL A 368 -8.99 1.51 -5.82
CA VAL A 368 -7.86 1.22 -6.69
C VAL A 368 -8.35 0.20 -7.72
N LEU A 369 -8.56 0.63 -8.97
CA LEU A 369 -9.22 -0.20 -9.98
C LEU A 369 -8.37 -1.38 -10.45
N VAL A 370 -7.05 -1.20 -10.48
CA VAL A 370 -6.08 -2.25 -10.85
C VAL A 370 -4.83 -2.14 -9.97
N PRO A 371 -4.14 -3.26 -9.67
CA PRO A 371 -2.98 -3.25 -8.78
C PRO A 371 -1.89 -2.25 -9.20
N ASP A 372 -1.58 -2.13 -10.49
CA ASP A 372 -0.53 -1.24 -11.01
C ASP A 372 -0.91 0.26 -11.04
N ALA A 373 -2.09 0.65 -10.53
CA ALA A 373 -2.50 2.05 -10.46
C ALA A 373 -1.87 2.82 -9.29
N LEU A 374 -1.47 2.10 -8.24
CA LEU A 374 -0.94 2.65 -7.00
C LEU A 374 0.32 1.92 -6.60
N GLY A 375 1.38 2.65 -6.31
CA GLY A 375 2.56 2.08 -5.65
C GLY A 375 3.06 2.93 -4.51
N VAL A 376 3.78 2.27 -3.61
CA VAL A 376 4.22 2.82 -2.34
C VAL A 376 5.69 2.51 -2.15
N LEU A 377 6.51 3.54 -2.00
CA LEU A 377 7.85 3.42 -1.45
C LEU A 377 7.74 3.55 0.07
N GLU A 378 7.98 2.47 0.79
CA GLU A 378 7.81 2.39 2.23
C GLU A 378 9.10 2.68 3.00
N ASN A 379 9.00 2.96 4.30
CA ASN A 379 10.17 3.08 5.18
C ASN A 379 11.25 4.08 4.70
N VAL A 380 10.79 5.16 4.07
CA VAL A 380 11.63 6.25 3.58
C VAL A 380 12.19 7.04 4.75
N ASP A 381 13.51 7.02 4.92
CA ASP A 381 14.20 7.77 5.98
C ASP A 381 14.27 9.27 5.64
N ILE A 382 13.77 10.12 6.55
CA ILE A 382 13.75 11.57 6.37
C ILE A 382 14.85 12.30 7.15
N THR A 383 15.69 11.58 7.90
CA THR A 383 16.65 12.16 8.86
C THR A 383 17.94 12.68 8.27
N ARG A 384 18.37 12.15 7.12
CA ARG A 384 19.66 12.46 6.48
C ARG A 384 19.60 13.60 5.49
#